data_AF-A0A1M4X3V5-F1
#
_entry.id   AF-A0A1M4X3V5-F1
#
_cell.length_a   1.000
_cell.length_b   1.000
_cell.length_c   1.000
_cell.angle_alpha   90.00
_cell.angle_beta   90.00
_cell.angle_gamma   90.00
#
_symmetry.space_group_name_H-M   'P 1'
#
loop_
_entity.id
_entity.type
_entity.pdbx_description
1 polymer ?
#
loop_
_entity_poly.entity_id
_entity_poly.type
_entity_poly.pdbx_seq_one_letter_code
_entity_poly.pdbx_strand_id
1 'polypeptide(L)'
;MLNWLDRYDNRYARFLKELLFRMKDDSVTAIGAQLSYFLVLSAFPFLIFFLNILSYTPIAREDVLHSIIVLLPLDTQRLISTLLIETIVTSNETLLSLSAITGIWAASKGIMALIRVLNKAYDVEETRSYLELRGIAILFTIALLVLLVMVLLTLVFGEVLGNRLFDFLGITQTFISFWKYFRVIISLCSMIFIFTLLYRFVPSIKNSNKISLKHSLPGAIFTSLGWIITSTIFSYYVNNFGNYGKTYGSLGGIIVLLIWLYISSIIIIMGGEINATLKFLDN
;
A
#
# COMPACT_ATOMS: atom_id res chain seq x y z
N MET A 1 9.56 -25.20 24.97
CA MET A 1 10.23 -24.09 24.24
C MET A 1 10.80 -22.99 25.16
N LEU A 2 10.58 -23.04 26.49
CA LEU A 2 11.00 -21.99 27.43
C LEU A 2 12.52 -21.91 27.73
N ASN A 3 13.28 -23.00 27.64
CA ASN A 3 14.67 -23.04 28.15
C ASN A 3 15.76 -22.40 27.26
N TRP A 4 15.44 -21.90 26.06
CA TRP A 4 16.47 -21.36 25.14
C TRP A 4 16.51 -19.82 25.08
N LEU A 5 15.49 -19.14 25.61
CA LEU A 5 15.39 -17.68 25.65
C LEU A 5 16.11 -17.05 26.85
N ASP A 6 16.37 -17.83 27.90
CA ASP A 6 17.03 -17.38 29.14
C ASP A 6 18.54 -17.12 29.00
N ARG A 7 19.12 -17.39 27.84
CA ARG A 7 20.57 -17.20 27.61
C ARG A 7 20.99 -15.75 27.30
N TYR A 8 20.05 -14.81 27.26
CA TYR A 8 20.29 -13.40 26.95
C TYR A 8 19.62 -12.48 27.99
N ASP A 9 20.43 -11.69 28.69
CA ASP A 9 19.98 -10.69 29.68
C ASP A 9 19.36 -9.42 29.05
N ASN A 10 19.60 -9.16 27.76
CA ASN A 10 19.11 -7.95 27.09
C ASN A 10 17.74 -8.18 26.40
N ARG A 11 16.71 -7.46 26.87
CA ARG A 11 15.34 -7.47 26.32
C ARG A 11 15.27 -7.20 24.81
N TYR A 12 16.11 -6.31 24.29
CA TYR A 12 16.16 -5.99 22.86
C TYR A 12 16.76 -7.13 22.03
N ALA A 13 17.80 -7.78 22.54
CA ALA A 13 18.41 -8.94 21.87
C ALA A 13 17.42 -10.12 21.81
N ARG A 14 16.64 -10.32 22.90
CA ARG A 14 15.56 -11.31 22.93
C ARG A 14 14.48 -11.01 21.88
N PHE A 15 14.01 -9.75 21.80
CA PHE A 15 13.02 -9.33 20.81
C PHE A 15 13.51 -9.55 19.37
N LEU A 16 14.70 -9.07 19.02
CA LEU A 16 15.23 -9.20 17.66
C LEU A 16 15.41 -10.67 17.25
N LYS A 17 15.89 -11.50 18.18
CA LYS A 17 16.10 -12.92 17.91
C LYS A 17 14.79 -13.66 17.69
N GLU A 18 13.78 -13.37 18.51
CA GLU A 18 12.44 -13.94 18.37
C GLU A 18 11.78 -13.48 17.06
N LEU A 19 11.88 -12.19 16.74
CA LEU A 19 11.36 -11.63 15.50
C LEU A 19 12.00 -12.31 14.27
N LEU A 20 13.33 -12.46 14.25
CA LEU A 20 14.04 -13.12 13.15
C LEU A 20 13.67 -14.61 13.03
N PHE A 21 13.47 -15.29 14.16
CA PHE A 21 13.02 -16.68 14.17
C PHE A 21 11.62 -16.81 13.58
N ARG A 22 10.66 -16.02 14.06
CA ARG A 22 9.27 -15.99 13.56
C ARG A 22 9.20 -15.64 12.08
N MET A 23 9.93 -14.60 11.64
CA MET A 23 9.99 -14.23 10.22
C MET A 23 10.44 -15.38 9.30
N LYS A 24 11.37 -16.21 9.78
CA LYS A 24 11.85 -17.39 9.05
C LYS A 24 10.83 -18.53 9.08
N ASP A 25 10.27 -18.83 10.24
CA ASP A 25 9.26 -19.90 10.40
C ASP A 25 7.98 -19.60 9.61
N ASP A 26 7.56 -18.33 9.61
CA ASP A 26 6.37 -17.84 8.92
C ASP A 26 6.60 -17.57 7.43
N SER A 27 7.81 -17.85 6.92
CA SER A 27 8.14 -17.75 5.48
C SER A 27 7.77 -16.38 4.90
N VAL A 28 8.05 -15.30 5.65
CA VAL A 28 7.66 -13.92 5.33
C VAL A 28 8.06 -13.51 3.90
N THR A 29 9.23 -13.94 3.43
CA THR A 29 9.72 -13.66 2.08
C THR A 29 8.91 -14.35 0.99
N ALA A 30 8.48 -15.60 1.20
CA ALA A 30 7.66 -16.34 0.26
C ALA A 30 6.24 -15.77 0.20
N ILE A 31 5.68 -15.38 1.35
CA ILE A 31 4.35 -14.78 1.40
C ILE A 31 4.37 -13.34 0.87
N GLY A 32 5.46 -12.60 1.07
CA GLY A 32 5.70 -11.32 0.42
C GLY A 32 5.61 -11.43 -1.12
N ALA A 33 6.17 -12.51 -1.69
CA ALA A 33 6.07 -12.78 -3.13
C ALA A 33 4.62 -13.08 -3.53
N GLN A 34 3.91 -13.92 -2.76
CA GLN A 34 2.50 -14.20 -2.99
C GLN A 34 1.63 -12.92 -2.95
N LEU A 35 1.86 -12.04 -1.98
CA LEU A 35 1.14 -10.77 -1.86
C LEU A 35 1.43 -9.86 -3.06
N SER A 36 2.70 -9.72 -3.46
CA SER A 36 3.07 -8.94 -4.65
C SER A 36 2.41 -9.45 -5.92
N TYR A 37 2.30 -10.77 -6.10
CA TYR A 37 1.61 -11.37 -7.25
C TYR A 37 0.12 -10.96 -7.30
N PHE A 38 -0.58 -10.99 -6.16
CA PHE A 38 -1.97 -10.55 -6.11
C PHE A 38 -2.12 -9.03 -6.29
N LEU A 39 -1.17 -8.23 -5.80
CA LEU A 39 -1.15 -6.78 -6.02
C LEU A 39 -1.01 -6.44 -7.52
N VAL A 40 -0.14 -7.14 -8.25
CA VAL A 40 0.01 -6.98 -9.71
C VAL A 40 -1.28 -7.37 -10.44
N LEU A 41 -1.87 -8.51 -10.08
CA LEU A 41 -3.13 -8.94 -10.68
C LEU A 41 -4.26 -7.93 -10.43
N SER A 42 -4.24 -7.25 -9.28
CA SER A 42 -5.19 -6.19 -8.97
C SER A 42 -4.91 -4.84 -9.61
N ALA A 43 -3.70 -4.62 -10.14
CA ALA A 43 -3.32 -3.34 -10.72
C ALA A 43 -4.15 -3.02 -11.98
N PHE A 44 -4.42 -4.01 -12.84
CA PHE A 44 -5.21 -3.77 -14.06
C PHE A 44 -6.65 -3.37 -13.75
N PRO A 45 -7.42 -4.14 -12.94
CA PRO A 45 -8.77 -3.72 -12.60
C PRO A 45 -8.83 -2.42 -11.79
N PHE A 46 -7.82 -2.17 -10.95
CA PHE A 46 -7.69 -0.90 -10.24
C PHE A 46 -7.50 0.27 -11.21
N LEU A 47 -6.63 0.12 -12.22
CA LEU A 47 -6.40 1.14 -13.23
C LEU A 47 -7.69 1.46 -13.98
N ILE A 48 -8.46 0.45 -14.38
CA ILE A 48 -9.76 0.64 -15.04
C ILE A 48 -10.74 1.38 -14.12
N PHE A 49 -10.86 0.95 -12.87
CA PHE A 49 -11.72 1.61 -11.88
C PHE A 49 -11.31 3.08 -11.63
N PHE A 50 -10.01 3.34 -11.52
CA PHE A 50 -9.46 4.67 -11.31
C PHE A 50 -9.71 5.58 -12.52
N LEU A 51 -9.45 5.09 -13.74
CA LEU A 51 -9.76 5.81 -14.99
C LEU A 51 -11.27 6.10 -15.11
N ASN A 52 -12.12 5.19 -14.63
CA ASN A 52 -13.56 5.40 -14.59
C ASN A 52 -13.96 6.51 -13.61
N ILE A 53 -13.46 6.51 -12.37
CA ILE A 53 -13.68 7.65 -11.45
C ILE A 53 -13.22 8.94 -12.11
N LEU A 54 -12.04 8.92 -12.75
CA LEU A 54 -11.49 10.08 -13.42
C LEU A 54 -12.42 10.56 -14.54
N SER A 55 -13.03 9.65 -15.30
CA SER A 55 -14.00 9.98 -16.38
C SER A 55 -15.22 10.77 -15.90
N TYR A 56 -15.62 10.60 -14.64
CA TYR A 56 -16.71 11.38 -14.02
C TYR A 56 -16.24 12.69 -13.37
N THR A 57 -14.93 12.95 -13.32
CA THR A 57 -14.40 14.22 -12.80
C THR A 57 -14.26 15.26 -13.91
N PRO A 58 -14.27 16.56 -13.57
CA PRO A 58 -14.02 17.63 -14.55
C PRO A 58 -12.63 17.56 -15.21
N ILE A 59 -11.73 16.71 -14.71
CA ILE A 59 -10.37 16.46 -15.20
C ILE A 59 -10.38 15.64 -16.49
N ALA A 60 -11.42 14.81 -16.70
CA ALA A 60 -11.57 14.01 -17.91
C ALA A 60 -12.18 14.75 -19.10
N ARG A 61 -12.46 16.05 -18.97
CA ARG A 61 -12.81 16.87 -20.13
C ARG A 61 -11.57 17.02 -21.02
N GLU A 62 -11.75 16.92 -22.35
CA GLU A 62 -10.65 16.87 -23.33
C GLU A 62 -9.65 18.03 -23.17
N ASP A 63 -10.14 19.22 -22.83
CA ASP A 63 -9.37 20.44 -22.60
C ASP A 63 -8.41 20.34 -21.40
N VAL A 64 -8.87 19.75 -20.29
CA VAL A 64 -8.05 19.52 -19.09
C VAL A 64 -7.08 18.36 -19.30
N LEU A 65 -7.53 17.30 -19.98
CA LEU A 65 -6.73 16.11 -20.28
C LEU A 65 -5.56 16.44 -21.21
N HIS A 66 -5.79 17.20 -22.28
CA HIS A 66 -4.72 17.70 -23.15
C HIS A 66 -3.70 18.54 -22.37
N SER A 67 -4.18 19.40 -21.47
CA SER A 67 -3.32 20.27 -20.66
C SER A 67 -2.42 19.48 -19.69
N ILE A 68 -2.86 18.32 -19.20
CA ILE A 68 -2.07 17.44 -18.33
C ILE A 68 -1.14 16.55 -19.16
N ILE A 69 -1.61 15.99 -20.27
CA ILE A 69 -0.80 15.10 -21.13
C ILE A 69 0.42 15.84 -21.68
N VAL A 70 0.28 17.10 -22.12
CA VAL A 70 1.40 17.88 -22.68
C VAL A 70 2.52 18.12 -21.66
N LEU A 71 2.26 18.02 -20.36
CA LEU A 71 3.26 18.14 -19.30
C LEU A 71 4.10 16.86 -19.08
N LEU A 72 3.71 15.74 -19.70
CA LEU A 72 4.38 14.45 -19.56
C LEU A 72 5.42 14.24 -20.67
N PRO A 73 6.45 13.39 -20.45
CA PRO A 73 7.37 12.98 -21.53
C PRO A 73 6.63 12.31 -22.69
N LEU A 74 7.11 12.51 -23.93
CA LEU A 74 6.47 12.05 -25.18
C LEU A 74 6.07 10.56 -25.17
N ASP A 75 6.90 9.69 -24.57
CA ASP A 75 6.60 8.26 -24.47
C ASP A 75 5.41 7.98 -23.54
N THR A 76 5.30 8.72 -22.44
CA THR A 76 4.16 8.65 -21.50
C THR A 76 2.91 9.23 -22.14
N GLN A 77 3.03 10.30 -22.93
CA GLN A 77 1.91 10.88 -23.68
C GLN A 77 1.28 9.86 -24.61
N ARG A 78 2.09 9.16 -25.42
CA ARG A 78 1.63 8.14 -26.35
C ARG A 78 0.94 6.98 -25.64
N LEU A 79 1.52 6.52 -24.53
CA LEU A 79 0.98 5.38 -23.78
C LEU A 79 -0.37 5.73 -23.14
N ILE A 80 -0.47 6.93 -22.55
CA ILE A 80 -1.71 7.42 -21.94
C ILE A 80 -2.78 7.74 -22.99
N SER A 81 -2.42 8.36 -24.12
CA SER A 81 -3.40 8.67 -25.16
C SER A 81 -3.98 7.39 -25.78
N THR A 82 -3.17 6.35 -26.02
CA THR A 82 -3.66 5.05 -26.47
C THR A 82 -4.60 4.42 -25.45
N LEU A 83 -4.22 4.37 -24.16
CA LEU A 83 -5.07 3.79 -23.12
C LEU A 83 -6.39 4.55 -22.93
N LEU A 84 -6.37 5.89 -23.00
CA LEU A 84 -7.57 6.71 -22.84
C LEU A 84 -8.51 6.62 -24.02
N ILE A 85 -7.98 6.69 -25.26
CA ILE A 85 -8.81 6.56 -26.47
C ILE A 85 -9.45 5.17 -26.50
N GLU A 86 -8.69 4.11 -26.25
CA GLU A 86 -9.24 2.76 -26.23
C GLU A 86 -10.27 2.57 -25.10
N THR A 87 -10.01 3.09 -23.89
CA THR A 87 -10.91 2.91 -22.74
C THR A 87 -12.17 3.75 -22.84
N ILE A 88 -12.10 5.01 -23.31
CA ILE A 88 -13.26 5.93 -23.41
C ILE A 88 -14.14 5.58 -24.62
N VAL A 89 -13.56 5.12 -25.73
CA VAL A 89 -14.32 4.80 -26.96
C VAL A 89 -15.00 3.42 -26.87
N THR A 90 -14.48 2.48 -26.08
CA THR A 90 -15.10 1.15 -25.89
C THR A 90 -15.89 0.98 -24.59
N SER A 91 -16.05 2.04 -23.78
CA SER A 91 -16.72 1.97 -22.48
C SER A 91 -18.19 1.55 -22.59
N ASN A 92 -18.44 0.27 -22.41
CA ASN A 92 -19.77 -0.24 -22.07
C ASN A 92 -19.89 -0.23 -20.54
N GLU A 93 -20.84 0.51 -19.97
CA GLU A 93 -21.01 0.67 -18.50
C GLU A 93 -21.09 -0.70 -17.77
N THR A 94 -21.61 -1.73 -18.45
CA THR A 94 -21.69 -3.10 -17.93
C THR A 94 -20.33 -3.79 -17.83
N LEU A 95 -19.43 -3.61 -18.81
CA LEU A 95 -18.07 -4.17 -18.76
C LEU A 95 -17.22 -3.48 -17.69
N LEU A 96 -17.44 -2.18 -17.49
CA LEU A 96 -16.77 -1.37 -16.48
C LEU A 96 -17.12 -1.81 -15.06
N SER A 97 -18.41 -1.91 -14.73
CA SER A 97 -18.86 -2.38 -13.41
C SER A 97 -18.39 -3.81 -13.10
N LEU A 98 -18.39 -4.70 -14.11
CA LEU A 98 -17.87 -6.05 -13.98
C LEU A 98 -16.35 -6.07 -13.72
N SER A 99 -15.58 -5.20 -14.39
CA SER A 99 -14.13 -5.10 -14.18
C SER A 99 -13.77 -4.59 -12.78
N ALA A 100 -14.52 -3.62 -12.24
CA ALA A 100 -14.31 -3.11 -10.89
C ALA A 100 -14.59 -4.19 -9.84
N ILE A 101 -15.70 -4.92 -9.99
CA ILE A 101 -16.08 -6.02 -9.08
C ILE A 101 -15.03 -7.14 -9.12
N THR A 102 -14.67 -7.59 -10.32
CA THR A 102 -13.64 -8.63 -10.50
C THR A 102 -12.27 -8.18 -10.00
N GLY A 103 -11.98 -6.88 -10.08
CA GLY A 103 -10.81 -6.23 -9.53
C GLY A 103 -10.70 -6.26 -8.02
N ILE A 104 -11.72 -5.76 -7.35
CA ILE A 104 -11.81 -5.81 -5.88
C ILE A 104 -11.78 -7.26 -5.40
N TRP A 105 -12.43 -8.17 -6.17
CA TRP A 105 -12.36 -9.60 -5.91
C TRP A 105 -10.93 -10.15 -6.05
N ALA A 106 -10.19 -9.80 -7.11
CA ALA A 106 -8.81 -10.25 -7.28
C ALA A 106 -7.89 -9.68 -6.19
N ALA A 107 -7.98 -8.38 -5.93
CA ALA A 107 -7.19 -7.64 -4.94
C ALA A 107 -7.39 -8.18 -3.51
N SER A 108 -8.63 -8.47 -3.13
CA SER A 108 -8.93 -9.03 -1.81
C SER A 108 -8.33 -10.42 -1.59
N LYS A 109 -7.89 -11.15 -2.62
CA LYS A 109 -7.08 -12.37 -2.42
C LYS A 109 -5.72 -12.07 -1.78
N GLY A 110 -5.14 -10.91 -2.06
CA GLY A 110 -3.92 -10.43 -1.39
C GLY A 110 -4.16 -10.23 0.10
N ILE A 111 -5.27 -9.58 0.48
CA ILE A 111 -5.65 -9.43 1.89
C ILE A 111 -5.96 -10.78 2.55
N MET A 112 -6.56 -11.73 1.83
CA MET A 112 -6.74 -13.10 2.35
C MET A 112 -5.40 -13.78 2.65
N ALA A 113 -4.36 -13.54 1.85
CA ALA A 113 -3.01 -14.01 2.16
C ALA A 113 -2.45 -13.33 3.40
N LEU A 114 -2.63 -12.01 3.51
CA LEU A 114 -2.21 -11.24 4.68
C LEU A 114 -2.92 -11.68 5.97
N ILE A 115 -4.22 -12.02 5.90
CA ILE A 115 -4.99 -12.58 7.03
C ILE A 115 -4.32 -13.87 7.52
N ARG A 116 -3.99 -14.80 6.61
CA ARG A 116 -3.35 -16.08 6.98
C ARG A 116 -2.01 -15.86 7.67
N VAL A 117 -1.22 -14.90 7.17
CA VAL A 117 0.10 -14.57 7.74
C VAL A 117 -0.04 -13.99 9.13
N LEU A 118 -0.90 -12.98 9.28
CA LEU A 118 -1.09 -12.32 10.56
C LEU A 118 -1.68 -13.30 11.59
N ASN A 119 -2.58 -14.18 11.18
CA ASN A 119 -3.05 -15.26 12.06
C ASN A 119 -1.90 -16.18 12.50
N LYS A 120 -1.01 -16.57 11.57
CA LYS A 120 0.17 -17.38 11.87
C LYS A 120 1.12 -16.65 12.84
N ALA A 121 1.43 -15.38 12.58
CA ALA A 121 2.29 -14.53 13.43
C ALA A 121 1.78 -14.45 14.88
N TYR A 122 0.45 -14.35 15.04
CA TYR A 122 -0.22 -14.31 16.35
C TYR A 122 -0.49 -15.70 16.96
N ASP A 123 -0.04 -16.79 16.32
CA ASP A 123 -0.28 -18.17 16.73
C ASP A 123 -1.78 -18.49 16.93
N VAL A 124 -2.65 -17.94 16.06
CA VAL A 124 -4.10 -18.14 16.12
C VAL A 124 -4.64 -18.89 14.91
N GLU A 125 -5.51 -19.87 15.16
CA GLU A 125 -6.27 -20.52 14.11
C GLU A 125 -7.42 -19.63 13.63
N GLU A 126 -7.69 -19.69 12.32
CA GLU A 126 -8.80 -18.97 11.73
C GLU A 126 -10.13 -19.64 12.08
N THR A 127 -10.99 -18.91 12.79
CA THR A 127 -12.29 -19.43 13.24
C THR A 127 -13.47 -18.79 12.53
N ARG A 128 -13.23 -17.73 11.74
CA ARG A 128 -14.27 -17.02 10.99
C ARG A 128 -14.65 -17.80 9.74
N SER A 129 -15.91 -17.65 9.34
CA SER A 129 -16.42 -18.24 8.10
C SER A 129 -15.77 -17.61 6.87
N TYR A 130 -15.77 -18.32 5.74
CA TYR A 130 -15.23 -17.79 4.49
C TYR A 130 -15.88 -16.46 4.08
N LEU A 131 -17.17 -16.28 4.33
CA LEU A 131 -17.90 -15.06 3.97
C LEU A 131 -17.47 -13.86 4.83
N GLU A 132 -17.26 -14.06 6.13
CA GLU A 132 -16.75 -13.02 7.03
C GLU A 132 -15.32 -12.60 6.63
N LEU A 133 -14.45 -13.58 6.36
CA LEU A 133 -13.08 -13.32 5.90
C LEU A 133 -13.09 -12.55 4.59
N ARG A 134 -13.99 -12.92 3.68
CA ARG A 134 -14.13 -12.25 2.39
C ARG A 134 -14.58 -10.81 2.55
N GLY A 135 -15.54 -10.55 3.44
CA GLY A 135 -15.99 -9.19 3.77
C GLY A 135 -14.87 -8.34 4.34
N ILE A 136 -14.10 -8.87 5.31
CA ILE A 136 -12.92 -8.18 5.88
C ILE A 136 -11.88 -7.91 4.80
N ALA A 137 -11.61 -8.88 3.93
CA ALA A 137 -10.63 -8.74 2.86
C ALA A 137 -11.02 -7.65 1.85
N ILE A 138 -12.30 -7.59 1.46
CA ILE A 138 -12.83 -6.55 0.57
C ILE A 138 -12.77 -5.17 1.25
N LEU A 139 -13.19 -5.07 2.52
CA LEU A 139 -13.14 -3.82 3.29
C LEU A 139 -11.73 -3.25 3.35
N PHE A 140 -10.73 -4.06 3.72
CA PHE A 140 -9.34 -3.61 3.79
C PHE A 140 -8.72 -3.36 2.43
N THR A 141 -9.17 -4.07 1.39
CA THR A 141 -8.80 -3.74 0.00
C THR A 141 -9.25 -2.33 -0.34
N ILE A 142 -10.52 -2.00 -0.14
CA ILE A 142 -11.07 -0.67 -0.41
C ILE A 142 -10.36 0.39 0.46
N ALA A 143 -10.12 0.11 1.74
CA ALA A 143 -9.42 1.02 2.64
C ALA A 143 -8.00 1.33 2.17
N LEU A 144 -7.24 0.32 1.72
CA LEU A 144 -5.90 0.53 1.15
C LEU A 144 -5.93 1.25 -0.20
N LEU A 145 -6.95 1.03 -1.03
CA LEU A 145 -7.15 1.79 -2.26
C LEU A 145 -7.43 3.27 -1.98
N VAL A 146 -8.31 3.57 -1.02
CA VAL A 146 -8.58 4.95 -0.57
C VAL A 146 -7.32 5.59 -0.02
N LEU A 147 -6.55 4.86 0.79
CA LEU A 147 -5.25 5.31 1.29
C LEU A 147 -4.29 5.66 0.13
N LEU A 148 -4.17 4.78 -0.86
CA LEU A 148 -3.30 5.00 -2.01
C LEU A 148 -3.71 6.26 -2.80
N VAL A 149 -5.00 6.44 -3.08
CA VAL A 149 -5.51 7.64 -3.76
C VAL A 149 -5.25 8.89 -2.92
N MET A 150 -5.48 8.83 -1.61
CA MET A 150 -5.26 9.94 -0.69
C MET A 150 -3.78 10.34 -0.62
N VAL A 151 -2.87 9.36 -0.52
CA VAL A 151 -1.42 9.59 -0.54
C VAL A 151 -0.97 10.17 -1.89
N LEU A 152 -1.51 9.67 -3.01
CA LEU A 152 -1.18 10.18 -4.35
C LEU A 152 -1.68 11.62 -4.55
N LEU A 153 -2.91 11.92 -4.15
CA LEU A 153 -3.48 13.27 -4.22
C LEU A 153 -2.72 14.27 -3.33
N THR A 154 -2.30 13.85 -2.14
CA THR A 154 -1.60 14.73 -1.20
C THR A 154 -0.12 14.89 -1.55
N LEU A 155 0.61 13.81 -1.84
CA LEU A 155 2.06 13.89 -2.07
C LEU A 155 2.43 14.24 -3.52
N VAL A 156 1.68 13.75 -4.51
CA VAL A 156 2.01 13.97 -5.93
C VAL A 156 1.29 15.21 -6.46
N PHE A 157 -0.04 15.25 -6.33
CA PHE A 157 -0.83 16.36 -6.86
C PHE A 157 -0.97 17.54 -5.89
N GLY A 158 -0.64 17.36 -4.61
CA GLY A 158 -0.87 18.38 -3.59
C GLY A 158 -0.03 19.64 -3.78
N GLU A 159 1.07 19.57 -4.53
CA GLU A 159 1.87 20.73 -4.94
C GLU A 159 1.23 21.51 -6.06
N VAL A 160 0.78 20.83 -7.12
CA VAL A 160 0.07 21.46 -8.24
C VAL A 160 -1.26 22.06 -7.79
N LEU A 161 -2.04 21.31 -7.01
CA LEU A 161 -3.32 21.76 -6.45
C LEU A 161 -3.12 22.89 -5.44
N GLY A 162 -2.12 22.75 -4.56
CA GLY A 162 -1.80 23.76 -3.55
C GLY A 162 -1.42 25.08 -4.20
N ASN A 163 -0.44 25.09 -5.10
CA ASN A 163 0.05 26.31 -5.73
C ASN A 163 -1.06 27.04 -6.50
N ARG A 164 -1.91 26.33 -7.25
CA ARG A 164 -3.04 26.97 -7.96
C ARG A 164 -4.10 27.54 -7.03
N LEU A 165 -4.42 26.86 -5.93
CA LEU A 165 -5.34 27.39 -4.91
C LEU A 165 -4.74 28.61 -4.21
N PHE A 166 -3.43 28.61 -3.94
CA PHE A 166 -2.75 29.70 -3.23
C PHE A 166 -2.51 30.93 -4.09
N ASP A 167 -2.22 30.75 -5.38
CA ASP A 167 -2.15 31.84 -6.35
C ASP A 167 -3.53 32.52 -6.52
N PHE A 168 -4.61 31.74 -6.49
CA PHE A 168 -5.98 32.27 -6.54
C PHE A 168 -6.39 33.02 -5.26
N LEU A 169 -5.95 32.53 -4.09
CA LEU A 169 -6.30 33.11 -2.78
C LEU A 169 -5.32 34.21 -2.32
N GLY A 170 -4.24 34.48 -3.06
CA GLY A 170 -3.25 35.51 -2.74
C GLY A 170 -2.41 35.23 -1.49
N ILE A 171 -2.15 33.96 -1.16
CA ILE A 171 -1.57 33.55 0.12
C ILE A 171 -0.03 33.56 0.08
N THR A 172 0.58 34.12 1.12
CA THR A 172 2.04 34.27 1.35
C THR A 172 2.86 32.97 1.29
N GLN A 173 4.14 33.09 0.90
CA GLN A 173 5.17 32.02 0.87
C GLN A 173 5.27 31.18 2.17
N THR A 174 4.97 31.76 3.32
CA THR A 174 4.96 31.09 4.63
C THR A 174 3.94 29.95 4.69
N PHE A 175 2.77 30.12 4.05
CA PHE A 175 1.71 29.11 4.02
C PHE A 175 2.06 27.95 3.08
N ILE A 176 2.77 28.22 1.98
CA ILE A 176 3.24 27.19 1.04
C ILE A 176 4.23 26.25 1.75
N SER A 177 5.14 26.81 2.55
CA SER A 177 6.07 26.03 3.37
C SER A 177 5.33 25.19 4.41
N PHE A 178 4.36 25.77 5.11
CA PHE A 178 3.52 25.04 6.07
C PHE A 178 2.74 23.89 5.41
N TRP A 179 2.11 24.17 4.26
CA TRP A 179 1.35 23.19 3.48
C TRP A 179 2.20 21.99 3.07
N LYS A 180 3.46 22.22 2.65
CA LYS A 180 4.40 21.14 2.32
C LYS A 180 4.57 20.15 3.47
N TYR A 181 4.81 20.63 4.69
CA TYR A 181 4.94 19.77 5.88
C TYR A 181 3.60 19.14 6.26
N PHE A 182 2.52 19.91 6.23
CA PHE A 182 1.18 19.45 6.57
C PHE A 182 0.73 18.27 5.70
N ARG A 183 0.99 18.32 4.39
CA ARG A 183 0.70 17.22 3.45
C ARG A 183 1.44 15.93 3.82
N VAL A 184 2.71 16.00 4.18
CA VAL A 184 3.49 14.82 4.59
C VAL A 184 2.94 14.24 5.89
N ILE A 185 2.61 15.10 6.85
CA ILE A 185 2.04 14.69 8.14
C ILE A 185 0.69 14.00 7.94
N ILE A 186 -0.21 14.56 7.12
CA ILE A 186 -1.54 13.95 6.90
C ILE A 186 -1.44 12.60 6.19
N SER A 187 -0.53 12.44 5.21
CA SER A 187 -0.28 11.14 4.57
C SER A 187 0.30 10.13 5.57
N LEU A 188 1.26 10.54 6.41
CA LEU A 188 1.85 9.66 7.41
C LEU A 188 0.81 9.22 8.45
N CYS A 189 0.01 10.16 8.95
CA CYS A 189 -1.05 9.89 9.93
C CYS A 189 -2.12 8.95 9.35
N SER A 190 -2.52 9.14 8.08
CA SER A 190 -3.50 8.24 7.44
C SER A 190 -2.94 6.84 7.22
N MET A 191 -1.67 6.70 6.84
CA MET A 191 -1.00 5.40 6.75
C MET A 191 -0.97 4.70 8.10
N ILE A 192 -0.50 5.37 9.16
CA ILE A 192 -0.45 4.82 10.52
C ILE A 192 -1.85 4.39 10.97
N PHE A 193 -2.87 5.22 10.71
CA PHE A 193 -4.24 4.92 11.06
C PHE A 193 -4.74 3.65 10.36
N ILE A 194 -4.63 3.56 9.04
CA ILE A 194 -5.11 2.40 8.27
C ILE A 194 -4.34 1.13 8.63
N PHE A 195 -3.01 1.19 8.77
CA PHE A 195 -2.23 0.03 9.20
C PHE A 195 -2.53 -0.39 10.64
N THR A 196 -2.82 0.55 11.55
CA THR A 196 -3.26 0.23 12.91
C THR A 196 -4.58 -0.53 12.89
N LEU A 197 -5.55 -0.08 12.08
CA LEU A 197 -6.82 -0.78 11.90
C LEU A 197 -6.59 -2.17 11.31
N LEU A 198 -5.74 -2.27 10.29
CA LEU A 198 -5.39 -3.54 9.65
C LEU A 198 -4.82 -4.51 10.68
N TYR A 199 -3.78 -4.15 11.42
CA TYR A 199 -3.17 -5.04 12.42
C TYR A 199 -4.08 -5.35 13.60
N ARG A 200 -5.09 -4.52 13.86
CA ARG A 200 -6.04 -4.75 14.95
C ARG A 200 -7.18 -5.70 14.55
N PHE A 201 -7.73 -5.54 13.36
CA PHE A 201 -8.96 -6.23 12.94
C PHE A 201 -8.73 -7.43 12.02
N VAL A 202 -7.57 -7.51 11.38
CA VAL A 202 -7.25 -8.64 10.50
C VAL A 202 -7.05 -9.95 11.28
N PRO A 203 -6.28 -10.01 12.39
CA PRO A 203 -6.07 -11.27 13.11
C PRO A 203 -7.36 -11.84 13.76
N SER A 204 -7.56 -13.16 13.69
CA SER A 204 -8.71 -13.88 14.27
C SER A 204 -8.59 -14.09 15.79
N ILE A 205 -8.42 -13.02 16.56
CA ILE A 205 -8.30 -13.13 18.02
C ILE A 205 -9.66 -12.99 18.69
N LYS A 206 -10.09 -14.02 19.43
CA LYS A 206 -11.37 -14.06 20.15
C LYS A 206 -11.45 -13.04 21.30
N ASN A 207 -12.69 -12.71 21.67
CA ASN A 207 -13.14 -11.58 22.49
C ASN A 207 -12.40 -11.32 23.83
N SER A 208 -11.73 -12.29 24.46
CA SER A 208 -11.04 -12.09 25.75
C SER A 208 -9.65 -11.43 25.62
N ASN A 209 -9.07 -11.36 24.41
CA ASN A 209 -7.68 -10.92 24.20
C ASN A 209 -7.50 -10.00 22.98
N LYS A 210 -8.50 -9.16 22.68
CA LYS A 210 -8.47 -8.21 21.55
C LYS A 210 -7.18 -7.37 21.59
N ILE A 211 -6.52 -7.25 20.44
CA ILE A 211 -5.35 -6.39 20.31
C ILE A 211 -5.78 -4.95 20.59
N SER A 212 -5.17 -4.32 21.59
CA SER A 212 -5.40 -2.92 21.89
C SER A 212 -4.76 -2.06 20.79
N LEU A 213 -5.29 -0.85 20.55
CA LEU A 213 -4.70 0.08 19.58
C LEU A 213 -3.22 0.35 19.88
N LYS A 214 -2.83 0.35 21.16
CA LYS A 214 -1.45 0.56 21.59
C LYS A 214 -0.52 -0.57 21.15
N HIS A 215 -0.98 -1.82 21.12
CA HIS A 215 -0.18 -2.97 20.67
C HIS A 215 -0.08 -3.06 19.14
N SER A 216 -1.02 -2.49 18.38
CA SER A 216 -0.97 -2.45 16.91
C SER A 216 -0.11 -1.30 16.37
N LEU A 217 0.11 -0.26 17.18
CA LEU A 217 0.76 0.97 16.77
C LEU A 217 2.25 0.82 16.40
N PRO A 218 3.10 0.04 17.13
CA PRO A 218 4.52 -0.11 16.79
C PRO A 218 4.74 -0.63 15.38
N GLY A 219 4.01 -1.68 14.99
CA GLY A 219 4.02 -2.24 13.65
C GLY A 219 3.45 -1.29 12.60
N ALA A 220 2.40 -0.54 12.92
CA ALA A 220 1.85 0.46 12.00
C ALA A 220 2.82 1.61 11.72
N ILE A 221 3.54 2.08 12.75
CA ILE A 221 4.62 3.08 12.62
C ILE A 221 5.77 2.50 11.80
N PHE A 222 6.24 1.29 12.13
CA PHE A 222 7.30 0.61 11.38
C PHE A 222 6.93 0.48 9.90
N THR A 223 5.73 0.00 9.59
CA THR A 223 5.27 -0.19 8.21
C THR A 223 5.18 1.13 7.47
N SER A 224 4.61 2.17 8.09
CA SER A 224 4.46 3.48 7.45
C SER A 224 5.81 4.14 7.17
N LEU A 225 6.71 4.17 8.16
CA LEU A 225 8.06 4.74 8.00
C LEU A 225 8.91 3.89 7.05
N GLY A 226 8.89 2.58 7.22
CA GLY A 226 9.62 1.64 6.38
C GLY A 226 9.21 1.74 4.91
N TRP A 227 7.91 1.90 4.64
CA TRP A 227 7.39 2.08 3.29
C TRP A 227 7.86 3.41 2.68
N ILE A 228 7.84 4.52 3.43
CA ILE A 228 8.35 5.82 2.95
C ILE A 228 9.85 5.74 2.66
N ILE A 229 10.63 5.27 3.65
CA ILE A 229 12.10 5.14 3.53
C ILE A 229 12.46 4.26 2.33
N THR A 230 11.80 3.11 2.20
CA THR A 230 12.02 2.19 1.09
C THR A 230 11.64 2.83 -0.23
N SER A 231 10.51 3.54 -0.31
CA SER A 231 10.09 4.21 -1.54
C SER A 231 11.06 5.32 -1.94
N THR A 232 11.62 6.06 -0.98
CA THR A 232 12.65 7.07 -1.23
C THR A 232 13.96 6.43 -1.70
N ILE A 233 14.45 5.41 -1.01
CA ILE A 233 15.68 4.68 -1.39
C ILE A 233 15.51 4.05 -2.77
N PHE A 234 14.36 3.42 -3.02
CA PHE A 234 14.06 2.75 -4.28
C PHE A 234 13.95 3.74 -5.43
N SER A 235 13.29 4.90 -5.22
CA SER A 235 13.26 6.00 -6.19
C SER A 235 14.66 6.50 -6.51
N TYR A 236 15.51 6.72 -5.50
CA TYR A 236 16.91 7.08 -5.70
C TYR A 236 17.67 6.03 -6.51
N TYR A 237 17.51 4.73 -6.18
CA TYR A 237 18.14 3.64 -6.91
C TYR A 237 17.74 3.63 -8.40
N VAL A 238 16.44 3.71 -8.69
CA VAL A 238 15.93 3.70 -10.06
C VAL A 238 16.42 4.92 -10.85
N ASN A 239 16.43 6.11 -10.24
CA ASN A 239 16.84 7.33 -10.92
C ASN A 239 18.35 7.43 -11.19
N ASN A 240 19.19 6.80 -10.37
CA ASN A 240 20.65 6.93 -10.48
C ASN A 240 21.33 5.69 -11.09
N PHE A 241 20.82 4.50 -10.81
CA PHE A 241 21.42 3.23 -11.20
C PHE A 241 20.53 2.41 -12.15
N GLY A 242 19.25 2.81 -12.31
CA GLY A 242 18.26 2.09 -13.08
C GLY A 242 18.38 2.26 -14.60
N ASN A 243 19.43 1.70 -15.22
CA ASN A 243 19.49 1.54 -16.68
C ASN A 243 18.57 0.41 -17.20
N TYR A 244 17.56 -0.01 -16.43
CA TYR A 244 16.61 -1.07 -16.80
C TYR A 244 15.81 -0.71 -18.06
N GLY A 245 15.45 0.55 -18.24
CA GLY A 245 14.75 1.01 -19.45
C GLY A 245 15.60 0.87 -20.72
N LYS A 246 16.93 1.05 -20.64
CA LYS A 246 17.84 0.88 -21.78
C LYS A 246 18.08 -0.60 -22.13
N THR A 247 18.07 -1.47 -21.12
CA THR A 247 18.40 -2.90 -21.29
C THR A 247 17.17 -3.74 -21.63
N TYR A 248 16.01 -3.41 -21.03
CA TYR A 248 14.79 -4.21 -21.11
C TYR A 248 13.58 -3.43 -21.67
N GLY A 249 13.74 -2.16 -22.06
CA GLY A 249 12.65 -1.36 -22.60
C GLY A 249 11.48 -1.23 -21.61
N SER A 250 10.25 -1.41 -22.11
CA SER A 250 9.01 -1.36 -21.30
C SER A 250 8.94 -2.43 -20.21
N LEU A 251 9.61 -3.58 -20.39
CA LEU A 251 9.68 -4.64 -19.36
C LEU A 251 10.48 -4.18 -18.13
N GLY A 252 11.43 -3.26 -18.31
CA GLY A 252 12.19 -2.70 -17.20
C GLY A 252 11.30 -2.03 -16.15
N GLY A 253 10.27 -1.31 -16.58
CA GLY A 253 9.30 -0.67 -15.68
C GLY A 253 8.48 -1.68 -14.87
N ILE A 254 8.06 -2.78 -15.50
CA ILE A 254 7.30 -3.85 -14.83
C ILE A 254 8.17 -4.55 -13.78
N ILE A 255 9.43 -4.86 -14.11
CA ILE A 255 10.38 -5.48 -13.17
C ILE A 255 10.62 -4.57 -11.96
N VAL A 256 10.83 -3.28 -12.19
CA VAL A 256 11.01 -2.28 -11.13
C VAL A 256 9.78 -2.22 -10.22
N LEU A 257 8.57 -2.18 -10.80
CA LEU A 257 7.32 -2.21 -10.04
C LEU A 257 7.17 -3.49 -9.21
N LEU A 258 7.50 -4.66 -9.78
CA LEU A 258 7.43 -5.95 -9.09
C LEU A 258 8.35 -6.00 -7.86
N ILE A 259 9.60 -5.54 -8.00
CA ILE A 259 10.55 -5.49 -6.90
C ILE A 259 10.04 -4.54 -5.80
N TRP A 260 9.52 -3.38 -6.19
CA TRP A 260 8.98 -2.41 -5.22
C TRP A 260 7.76 -2.96 -4.46
N LEU A 261 6.82 -3.62 -5.16
CA LEU A 261 5.66 -4.27 -4.54
C LEU A 261 6.09 -5.42 -3.62
N TYR A 262 7.12 -6.17 -4.00
CA TYR A 262 7.69 -7.24 -3.19
C TYR A 262 8.24 -6.70 -1.86
N ILE A 263 9.11 -5.69 -1.90
CA ILE A 263 9.69 -5.11 -0.69
C ILE A 263 8.60 -4.48 0.18
N SER A 264 7.65 -3.77 -0.44
CA SER A 264 6.50 -3.19 0.27
C SER A 264 5.67 -4.26 0.99
N SER A 265 5.44 -5.40 0.34
CA SER A 265 4.72 -6.53 0.92
C SER A 265 5.44 -7.12 2.14
N ILE A 266 6.77 -7.27 2.06
CA ILE A 266 7.58 -7.73 3.20
C ILE A 266 7.47 -6.74 4.37
N ILE A 267 7.54 -5.44 4.13
CA ILE A 267 7.43 -4.42 5.19
C ILE A 267 6.09 -4.50 5.92
N ILE A 268 4.99 -4.65 5.18
CA ILE A 268 3.65 -4.80 5.76
C ILE A 268 3.57 -6.07 6.63
N ILE A 269 4.15 -7.17 6.18
CA ILE A 269 4.15 -8.42 6.96
C ILE A 269 5.02 -8.27 8.22
N MET A 270 6.22 -7.70 8.08
CA MET A 270 7.13 -7.45 9.20
C MET A 270 6.50 -6.56 10.30
N GLY A 271 5.70 -5.56 9.93
CA GLY A 271 4.96 -4.77 10.92
C GLY A 271 3.97 -5.61 11.74
N GLY A 272 3.36 -6.62 11.12
CA GLY A 272 2.53 -7.61 11.81
C GLY A 272 3.31 -8.47 12.79
N GLU A 273 4.44 -9.02 12.33
CA GLU A 273 5.36 -9.82 13.15
C GLU A 273 5.89 -9.06 14.36
N ILE A 274 6.23 -7.77 14.19
CA ILE A 274 6.65 -6.89 15.29
C ILE A 274 5.56 -6.82 16.36
N ASN A 275 4.31 -6.56 15.96
CA ASN A 275 3.19 -6.47 16.89
C ASN A 275 2.90 -7.80 17.60
N ALA A 276 3.02 -8.93 16.88
CA ALA A 276 2.82 -10.26 17.45
C ALA A 276 3.93 -10.63 18.43
N THR A 277 5.18 -10.37 18.07
CA THR A 277 6.36 -10.61 18.92
C THR A 277 6.31 -9.78 20.20
N LEU A 278 5.94 -8.50 20.11
CA LEU A 278 5.75 -7.65 21.29
C LEU A 278 4.67 -8.21 22.22
N LYS A 279 3.52 -8.63 21.66
CA LYS A 279 2.45 -9.25 22.45
C LYS A 279 2.88 -10.56 23.11
N PHE A 280 3.69 -11.37 22.42
CA PHE A 280 4.22 -12.62 22.96
C PHE A 280 5.17 -12.40 24.14
N LEU A 281 6.01 -11.35 24.10
CA LEU A 281 6.96 -11.04 25.17
C LEU A 281 6.35 -10.27 26.35
N ASP A 282 5.18 -9.68 26.18
CA ASP A 282 4.41 -9.01 27.24
C ASP A 282 3.56 -9.99 28.08
N ASN A 283 3.31 -11.20 27.58
CA ASN A 283 2.61 -12.30 28.28
C ASN A 283 3.58 -13.23 29.01
#